data_AF-A0A2V9W0J2-F1
#
_entry.id   AF-A0A2V9W0J2-F1
#
_cell.length_a   1.000
_cell.length_b   1.000
_cell.length_c   1.000
_cell.angle_alpha   90.00
_cell.angle_beta   90.00
_cell.angle_gamma   90.00
#
_symmetry.space_group_name_H-M   'P 1'
#
loop_
_entity.id
_entity.type
_entity.pdbx_description
1 polymer ?
#
loop_
_entity_poly.entity_id
_entity_poly.type
_entity_poly.pdbx_seq_one_letter_code
_entity_poly.pdbx_strand_id
1 'polypeptide(L)'
;MKRLLVGTLLLCSLMSASAFANTIIGYSPNDGSGDNFGFVTSGPGFFVAGGGGTPFDFFNVFGYAPGSTLGGGTDIFFSGGFAMIGPISSDVFFNVGSLFMSTITLPTNGMDFRAPVTIGFDATGTLDTPLQQSIDVSGSANGYIRFDFSNGTYTPESFVEVPEPGTLGLIGTGLLGVAARVRNKLLRKT
;
A
#
# COMPACT_ATOMS: atom_id res chain seq x y z
N MET A 1 -24.73 2.51 -32.74
CA MET A 1 -24.14 1.49 -31.84
C MET A 1 -22.63 1.68 -31.60
N LYS A 2 -21.76 1.75 -32.63
CA LYS A 2 -20.31 1.92 -32.44
C LYS A 2 -19.89 3.19 -31.68
N ARG A 3 -20.55 4.33 -31.91
CA ARG A 3 -20.25 5.61 -31.23
C ARG A 3 -20.62 5.61 -29.74
N LEU A 4 -21.69 4.90 -29.38
CA LEU A 4 -22.13 4.76 -27.99
C LEU A 4 -21.15 3.87 -27.20
N LEU A 5 -20.71 2.76 -27.79
CA LEU A 5 -19.72 1.86 -27.20
C LEU A 5 -18.35 2.54 -26.96
N VAL A 6 -17.90 3.36 -27.90
CA VAL A 6 -16.68 4.16 -27.75
C VAL A 6 -16.85 5.24 -26.67
N GLY A 7 -18.01 5.90 -26.61
CA GLY A 7 -18.31 6.88 -25.56
C GLY A 7 -18.33 6.27 -24.16
N THR A 8 -18.92 5.09 -24.00
CA THR A 8 -18.95 4.38 -22.70
C THR A 8 -17.56 3.91 -22.29
N LEU A 9 -16.76 3.36 -23.22
CA LEU A 9 -15.37 2.98 -22.95
C LEU A 9 -14.50 4.18 -22.56
N LEU A 10 -14.68 5.32 -23.24
CA LEU A 10 -13.99 6.56 -22.88
C LEU A 10 -14.39 7.04 -21.49
N LEU A 11 -15.70 7.07 -21.18
CA LEU A 11 -16.18 7.44 -19.85
C LEU A 11 -15.61 6.51 -18.76
N CYS A 12 -15.64 5.20 -18.97
CA CYS A 12 -15.06 4.24 -18.02
C CYS A 12 -13.55 4.46 -17.84
N SER A 13 -12.80 4.72 -18.92
CA SER A 13 -11.36 5.00 -18.83
C SER A 13 -11.03 6.34 -18.18
N LEU A 14 -11.84 7.38 -18.42
CA LEU A 14 -11.68 8.70 -17.81
C LEU A 14 -12.01 8.68 -16.31
N MET A 15 -12.97 7.86 -15.90
CA MET A 15 -13.26 7.61 -14.48
C MET A 15 -12.18 6.79 -13.77
N SER A 16 -11.35 6.04 -14.52
CA SER A 16 -10.18 5.33 -13.97
C SER A 16 -8.89 6.17 -13.98
N ALA A 17 -8.89 7.35 -14.60
CA ALA A 17 -7.71 8.19 -14.83
C ALA A 17 -7.46 9.24 -13.73
N SER A 18 -8.01 9.06 -12.53
CA SER A 18 -7.54 9.82 -11.37
C SER A 18 -6.17 9.27 -10.99
N ALA A 19 -5.12 9.83 -11.57
CA ALA A 19 -3.74 9.62 -11.16
C ALA A 19 -3.52 10.26 -9.78
N PHE A 20 -4.09 9.65 -8.75
CA PHE A 20 -3.68 9.90 -7.37
C PHE A 20 -2.26 9.38 -7.19
N ALA A 21 -1.58 9.87 -6.15
CA ALA A 21 -0.32 9.31 -5.70
C ALA A 21 -0.52 7.81 -5.46
N ASN A 22 0.20 6.96 -6.19
CA ASN A 22 0.21 5.53 -5.94
C ASN A 22 1.11 5.27 -4.75
N THR A 23 0.55 4.72 -3.68
CA THR A 23 1.28 4.37 -2.46
C THR A 23 1.34 2.86 -2.35
N ILE A 24 2.55 2.32 -2.18
CA ILE A 24 2.79 0.93 -1.85
C ILE A 24 3.27 0.88 -0.41
N ILE A 25 2.72 -0.02 0.40
CA ILE A 25 3.11 -0.20 1.80
C ILE A 25 3.70 -1.59 2.02
N GLY A 26 4.90 -1.63 2.58
CA GLY A 26 5.49 -2.83 3.17
C GLY A 26 5.33 -2.79 4.68
N TYR A 27 4.73 -3.83 5.26
CA TYR A 27 4.62 -3.95 6.71
C TYR A 27 4.77 -5.40 7.16
N SER A 28 5.70 -5.66 8.06
CA SER A 28 5.98 -6.98 8.61
C SER A 28 5.87 -6.97 10.13
N PRO A 29 5.65 -8.13 10.77
CA PRO A 29 5.77 -8.25 12.21
C PRO A 29 7.18 -7.84 12.66
N ASN A 30 7.25 -7.06 13.73
CA ASN A 30 8.50 -6.65 14.33
C ASN A 30 9.13 -7.83 15.07
N ASP A 31 10.39 -8.13 14.75
CA ASP A 31 11.20 -9.16 15.40
C ASP A 31 12.23 -8.59 16.40
N GLY A 32 12.24 -7.27 16.57
CA GLY A 32 13.15 -6.51 17.43
C GLY A 32 14.50 -6.19 16.78
N SER A 33 14.72 -6.56 15.52
CA SER A 33 16.02 -6.42 14.85
C SER A 33 16.17 -5.15 14.00
N GLY A 34 15.07 -4.43 13.72
CA GLY A 34 15.11 -3.20 12.94
C GLY A 34 13.76 -2.75 12.40
N ASP A 35 13.81 -2.15 11.23
CA ASP A 35 12.65 -1.61 10.53
C ASP A 35 11.71 -2.72 10.06
N ASN A 36 10.43 -2.54 10.31
CA ASN A 36 9.38 -3.45 9.91
C ASN A 36 8.28 -2.75 9.08
N PHE A 37 8.47 -1.46 8.77
CA PHE A 37 7.56 -0.66 7.98
C PHE A 37 8.33 0.10 6.88
N GLY A 38 7.71 0.21 5.71
CA GLY A 38 8.20 1.07 4.64
C GLY A 38 7.09 1.44 3.67
N PHE A 39 7.30 2.55 2.96
CA PHE A 39 6.36 3.03 1.96
C PHE A 39 7.09 3.58 0.74
N VAL A 40 6.38 3.56 -0.38
CA VAL A 40 6.74 4.28 -1.59
C VAL A 40 5.49 4.97 -2.11
N THR A 41 5.50 6.30 -2.13
CA THR A 41 4.43 7.14 -2.69
C THR A 41 4.95 7.83 -3.94
N SER A 42 4.28 7.63 -5.07
CA SER A 42 4.74 8.14 -6.35
C SER A 42 3.61 8.69 -7.20
N GLY A 43 3.91 9.72 -7.99
CA GLY A 43 2.96 10.32 -8.91
C GLY A 43 3.67 11.11 -10.01
N PRO A 44 2.92 11.76 -10.91
CA PRO A 44 3.53 12.57 -11.96
C PRO A 44 4.42 13.67 -11.36
N GLY A 45 5.74 13.57 -11.62
CA GLY A 45 6.71 14.57 -11.19
C GLY A 45 7.20 14.44 -9.75
N PHE A 46 6.80 13.41 -8.99
CA PHE A 46 7.36 13.16 -7.67
C PHE A 46 7.42 11.68 -7.30
N PHE A 47 8.35 11.37 -6.40
CA PHE A 47 8.53 10.06 -5.80
C PHE A 47 9.06 10.28 -4.38
N VAL A 48 8.45 9.66 -3.38
CA VAL A 48 8.93 9.70 -2.00
C VAL A 48 8.88 8.30 -1.41
N ALA A 49 9.95 7.89 -0.75
CA ALA A 49 10.05 6.63 -0.05
C ALA A 49 10.58 6.86 1.36
N GLY A 50 10.16 6.02 2.29
CA GLY A 50 10.61 6.06 3.67
C GLY A 50 10.50 4.68 4.32
N GLY A 51 11.35 4.44 5.31
CA GLY A 51 11.40 3.18 6.05
C GLY A 51 11.67 3.43 7.53
N GLY A 52 11.14 2.57 8.38
CA GLY A 52 11.25 2.71 9.82
C GLY A 52 10.68 1.52 10.59
N GLY A 53 10.70 1.64 11.91
CA GLY A 53 10.13 0.66 12.83
C GLY A 53 8.91 1.18 13.58
N THR A 54 8.00 0.27 13.93
CA THR A 54 6.98 0.50 14.96
C THR A 54 7.43 -0.08 16.30
N PRO A 55 6.89 0.35 17.45
CA PRO A 55 7.12 -0.33 18.73
C PRO A 55 6.93 -1.85 18.63
N PHE A 56 7.83 -2.61 19.26
CA PHE A 56 7.79 -4.08 19.22
C PHE A 56 6.43 -4.62 19.69
N ASP A 57 5.87 -4.09 20.77
CA ASP A 57 4.61 -4.61 21.32
C ASP A 57 3.37 -4.36 20.44
N PHE A 58 3.45 -3.47 19.43
CA PHE A 58 2.31 -3.14 18.58
C PHE A 58 1.98 -4.25 17.57
N PHE A 59 3.00 -4.79 16.88
CA PHE A 59 2.84 -5.86 15.90
C PHE A 59 4.13 -6.68 15.82
N ASN A 60 4.17 -7.88 16.40
CA ASN A 60 5.39 -8.68 16.55
C ASN A 60 5.22 -10.16 16.26
N VAL A 61 6.36 -10.85 16.27
CA VAL A 61 6.52 -12.27 15.99
C VAL A 61 6.22 -13.20 17.17
N PHE A 62 5.97 -12.70 18.40
CA PHE A 62 5.75 -13.57 19.57
C PHE A 62 4.38 -14.24 19.62
N GLY A 63 3.49 -13.82 18.72
CA GLY A 63 2.17 -14.39 18.55
C GLY A 63 1.20 -13.97 19.64
N TYR A 64 -0.08 -14.19 19.35
CA TYR A 64 -1.17 -13.58 20.08
C TYR A 64 -2.17 -14.63 20.55
N ALA A 65 -2.71 -14.42 21.75
CA ALA A 65 -3.72 -15.32 22.31
C ALA A 65 -5.03 -15.26 21.48
N PRO A 66 -5.73 -16.39 21.29
CA PRO A 66 -7.05 -16.37 20.67
C PRO A 66 -8.02 -15.41 21.36
N GLY A 67 -8.80 -14.67 20.58
CA GLY A 67 -9.71 -13.64 21.09
C GLY A 67 -9.07 -12.28 21.37
N SER A 68 -7.76 -12.12 21.22
CA SER A 68 -7.11 -10.81 21.37
C SER A 68 -7.50 -9.85 20.24
N THR A 69 -7.44 -8.56 20.52
CA THR A 69 -7.66 -7.51 19.53
C THR A 69 -6.33 -6.88 19.14
N LEU A 70 -6.08 -6.76 17.83
CA LEU A 70 -4.89 -6.10 17.26
C LEU A 70 -5.29 -4.87 16.44
N GLY A 71 -4.33 -3.98 16.20
CA GLY A 71 -4.51 -2.76 15.42
C GLY A 71 -4.68 -1.51 16.28
N GLY A 72 -5.12 -0.43 15.66
CA GLY A 72 -5.11 0.92 16.22
C GLY A 72 -3.99 1.78 15.65
N GLY A 73 -3.69 2.88 16.35
CA GLY A 73 -2.62 3.80 15.99
C GLY A 73 -1.33 3.51 16.75
N THR A 74 -0.19 3.75 16.11
CA THR A 74 1.13 3.72 16.75
C THR A 74 2.07 4.72 16.07
N ASP A 75 3.25 4.89 16.65
CA ASP A 75 4.30 5.75 16.11
C ASP A 75 5.16 4.98 15.10
N ILE A 76 5.68 5.72 14.11
CA ILE A 76 6.73 5.24 13.20
C ILE A 76 8.02 5.97 13.54
N PHE A 77 9.05 5.20 13.90
CA PHE A 77 10.41 5.69 14.07
C PHE A 77 11.17 5.47 12.77
N PHE A 78 11.26 6.51 11.94
CA PHE A 78 11.94 6.42 10.66
C PHE A 78 13.45 6.28 10.82
N SER A 79 14.04 5.38 10.05
CA SER A 79 15.49 5.21 9.90
C SER A 79 16.05 6.07 8.76
N GLY A 80 15.20 6.38 7.77
CA GLY A 80 15.59 7.21 6.63
C GLY A 80 14.47 7.38 5.61
N GLY A 81 14.73 8.27 4.65
CA GLY A 81 13.81 8.62 3.59
C GLY A 81 14.51 9.22 2.39
N PHE A 82 13.83 9.19 1.25
CA PHE A 82 14.31 9.72 -0.01
C PHE A 82 13.16 10.35 -0.78
N ALA A 83 13.39 11.52 -1.37
CA ALA A 83 12.43 12.17 -2.24
C ALA A 83 13.09 12.60 -3.56
N MET A 84 12.35 12.44 -4.64
CA MET A 84 12.63 13.00 -5.94
C MET A 84 11.45 13.88 -6.34
N ILE A 85 11.69 15.18 -6.53
CA ILE A 85 10.69 16.16 -6.96
C ILE A 85 11.20 16.80 -8.25
N GLY A 86 10.57 16.45 -9.38
CA GLY A 86 11.08 16.76 -10.70
C GLY A 86 12.51 16.19 -10.89
N PRO A 87 13.50 17.02 -11.27
CA PRO A 87 14.88 16.57 -11.45
C PRO A 87 15.71 16.55 -10.15
N ILE A 88 15.15 16.98 -9.01
CA ILE A 88 15.88 17.12 -7.75
C ILE A 88 15.66 15.86 -6.91
N SER A 89 16.75 15.21 -6.50
CA SER A 89 16.75 14.11 -5.53
C SER A 89 17.40 14.57 -4.22
N SER A 90 16.82 14.22 -3.10
CA SER A 90 17.31 14.60 -1.77
C SER A 90 16.91 13.56 -0.73
N ASP A 91 17.75 13.38 0.28
CA ASP A 91 17.39 12.59 1.45
C ASP A 91 16.31 13.33 2.26
N VAL A 92 15.46 12.56 2.94
CA VAL A 92 14.41 13.09 3.80
C VAL A 92 14.69 12.69 5.23
N PHE A 93 14.81 13.70 6.08
CA PHE A 93 14.84 13.50 7.53
C PHE A 93 13.41 13.56 8.05
N PHE A 94 12.79 12.40 8.20
CA PHE A 94 11.44 12.29 8.75
C PHE A 94 11.45 12.49 10.28
N ASN A 95 10.45 13.21 10.77
CA ASN A 95 10.12 13.20 12.19
C ASN A 95 9.42 11.88 12.55
N VAL A 96 9.14 11.65 13.84
CA VAL A 96 8.26 10.55 14.25
C VAL A 96 6.92 10.68 13.51
N GLY A 97 6.56 9.65 12.75
CA GLY A 97 5.29 9.59 12.02
C GLY A 97 4.24 8.80 12.77
N SER A 98 3.10 8.60 12.13
CA SER A 98 2.02 7.77 12.65
C SER A 98 1.67 6.63 11.69
N LEU A 99 1.44 5.45 12.24
CA LEU A 99 0.88 4.29 11.56
C LEU A 99 -0.51 4.00 12.12
N PHE A 100 -1.42 3.63 11.24
CA PHE A 100 -2.73 3.09 11.58
C PHE A 100 -2.88 1.71 10.96
N MET A 101 -3.32 0.74 11.76
CA MET A 101 -3.83 -0.54 11.27
C MET A 101 -5.28 -0.70 11.71
N SER A 102 -6.17 -1.04 10.77
CA SER A 102 -7.57 -1.34 11.11
C SER A 102 -7.65 -2.46 12.15
N THR A 103 -8.54 -2.29 13.13
CA THR A 103 -8.66 -3.23 14.24
C THR A 103 -9.24 -4.58 13.80
N ILE A 104 -8.65 -5.67 14.31
CA ILE A 104 -9.12 -7.05 14.11
C ILE A 104 -9.21 -7.78 15.44
N THR A 105 -10.18 -8.68 15.58
CA THR A 105 -10.26 -9.62 16.71
C THR A 105 -9.88 -11.00 16.21
N LEU A 106 -8.89 -11.62 16.86
CA LEU A 106 -8.43 -12.95 16.49
C LEU A 106 -9.48 -14.01 16.86
N PRO A 107 -9.72 -15.01 15.99
CA PRO A 107 -10.72 -16.02 16.24
C PRO A 107 -10.31 -16.97 17.38
N THR A 108 -11.28 -17.56 18.06
CA THR A 108 -11.03 -18.47 19.20
C THR A 108 -10.94 -19.94 18.81
N ASN A 109 -11.07 -20.26 17.52
CA ASN A 109 -11.18 -21.63 17.01
C ASN A 109 -9.83 -22.34 16.76
N GLY A 110 -8.70 -21.64 16.91
CA GLY A 110 -7.37 -22.21 16.76
C GLY A 110 -7.06 -22.70 15.35
N MET A 111 -7.54 -21.96 14.33
CA MET A 111 -7.29 -22.30 12.93
C MET A 111 -6.65 -21.12 12.20
N ASP A 112 -5.68 -21.42 11.34
CA ASP A 112 -5.07 -20.45 10.43
C ASP A 112 -6.15 -19.64 9.71
N PHE A 113 -5.92 -18.35 9.56
CA PHE A 113 -6.86 -17.48 8.89
C PHE A 113 -6.18 -16.28 8.25
N ARG A 114 -6.96 -15.53 7.46
CA ARG A 114 -6.52 -14.26 6.88
C ARG A 114 -7.45 -13.16 7.34
N ALA A 115 -6.87 -12.10 7.88
CA ALA A 115 -7.60 -10.92 8.31
C ALA A 115 -7.45 -9.83 7.25
N PRO A 116 -8.55 -9.34 6.65
CA PRO A 116 -8.48 -8.13 5.84
C PRO A 116 -8.14 -6.95 6.74
N VAL A 117 -7.16 -6.15 6.33
CA VAL A 117 -6.74 -4.96 7.08
C VAL A 117 -6.48 -3.78 6.14
N THR A 118 -6.66 -2.59 6.67
CA THR A 118 -6.19 -1.34 6.07
C THR A 118 -4.99 -0.86 6.87
N ILE A 119 -3.87 -0.60 6.19
CA ILE A 119 -2.71 0.05 6.77
C ILE A 119 -2.65 1.48 6.22
N GLY A 120 -2.56 2.46 7.11
CA GLY A 120 -2.40 3.87 6.77
C GLY A 120 -1.21 4.47 7.49
N PHE A 121 -0.61 5.51 6.91
CA PHE A 121 0.44 6.26 7.58
C PHE A 121 0.35 7.75 7.25
N ASP A 122 0.96 8.54 8.13
CA ASP A 122 1.22 9.96 7.94
C ASP A 122 2.62 10.29 8.45
N ALA A 123 3.38 11.04 7.65
CA ALA A 123 4.77 11.38 7.92
C ALA A 123 5.08 12.80 7.44
N THR A 124 5.69 13.59 8.31
CA THR A 124 6.27 14.89 7.97
C THR A 124 7.78 14.81 8.11
N GLY A 125 8.51 15.30 7.10
CA GLY A 125 9.96 15.35 7.09
C GLY A 125 10.50 16.63 6.50
N THR A 126 11.82 16.75 6.47
CA THR A 126 12.53 17.87 5.84
C THR A 126 13.49 17.34 4.80
N LEU A 127 13.48 17.96 3.62
CA LEU A 127 14.40 17.65 2.53
C LEU A 127 15.81 18.16 2.89
N ASP A 128 16.83 17.33 2.69
CA ASP A 128 18.23 17.72 2.80
C ASP A 128 18.66 18.59 1.61
N THR A 129 18.21 19.84 1.65
CA THR A 129 18.51 20.88 0.66
C THR A 129 18.85 22.17 1.40
N PRO A 130 19.53 23.13 0.76
CA PRO A 130 19.84 24.42 1.38
C PRO A 130 18.61 25.20 1.89
N LEU A 131 17.43 24.92 1.32
CA LEU A 131 16.16 25.55 1.70
C LEU A 131 15.43 24.81 2.82
N GLN A 132 15.86 23.59 3.18
CA GLN A 132 15.26 22.74 4.21
C GLN A 132 13.73 22.73 4.16
N GLN A 133 13.19 22.44 2.97
CA GLN A 133 11.75 22.46 2.75
C GLN A 133 11.08 21.28 3.44
N SER A 134 9.93 21.55 4.08
CA SER A 134 9.08 20.51 4.67
C SER A 134 8.40 19.69 3.57
N ILE A 135 8.22 18.41 3.83
CA ILE A 135 7.45 17.49 3.01
C ILE A 135 6.49 16.70 3.89
N ASP A 136 5.23 16.66 3.48
CA ASP A 136 4.19 15.88 4.12
C ASP A 136 3.78 14.75 3.16
N VAL A 137 3.80 13.52 3.67
CA VAL A 137 3.44 12.33 2.90
C VAL A 137 2.53 11.47 3.75
N SER A 138 1.41 11.08 3.17
CA SER A 138 0.49 10.12 3.74
C SER A 138 -0.02 9.18 2.67
N GLY A 139 -0.50 8.04 3.13
CA GLY A 139 -1.05 7.04 2.23
C GLY A 139 -1.71 5.91 3.00
N SER A 140 -2.48 5.11 2.27
CA SER A 140 -3.13 3.94 2.84
C SER A 140 -3.23 2.83 1.80
N ALA A 141 -3.10 1.59 2.24
CA ALA A 141 -3.24 0.41 1.42
C ALA A 141 -4.24 -0.56 2.08
N ASN A 142 -5.06 -1.18 1.25
CA ASN A 142 -5.94 -2.27 1.67
C ASN A 142 -5.30 -3.60 1.32
N GLY A 143 -5.38 -4.57 2.23
CA GLY A 143 -4.80 -5.87 2.01
C GLY A 143 -5.24 -6.88 3.05
N TYR A 144 -4.39 -7.85 3.32
CA TYR A 144 -4.61 -8.82 4.38
C TYR A 144 -3.31 -9.19 5.07
N ILE A 145 -3.45 -9.66 6.30
CA ILE A 145 -2.39 -10.33 7.06
C ILE A 145 -2.85 -11.77 7.27
N ARG A 146 -1.95 -12.72 7.01
CA ARG A 146 -2.17 -14.12 7.38
C ARG A 146 -1.73 -14.34 8.82
N PHE A 147 -2.48 -15.16 9.53
CA PHE A 147 -2.13 -15.64 10.85
C PHE A 147 -2.11 -17.15 10.84
N ASP A 148 -0.99 -17.72 11.26
CA ASP A 148 -0.84 -19.16 11.43
C ASP A 148 -0.99 -19.50 12.91
N PHE A 149 -1.79 -20.52 13.21
CA PHE A 149 -2.03 -20.96 14.57
C PHE A 149 -1.11 -22.12 14.92
N SER A 150 -0.26 -21.91 15.91
CA SER A 150 0.60 -22.97 16.44
C SER A 150 0.83 -22.76 17.93
N ASN A 151 0.98 -23.86 18.68
CA ASN A 151 1.29 -23.83 20.11
C ASN A 151 0.36 -22.95 20.97
N GLY A 152 -0.91 -22.79 20.56
CA GLY A 152 -1.90 -22.02 21.31
C GLY A 152 -1.93 -20.52 21.01
N THR A 153 -1.11 -20.02 20.07
CA THR A 153 -1.07 -18.61 19.68
C THR A 153 -1.16 -18.45 18.16
N TYR A 154 -1.58 -17.26 17.73
CA TYR A 154 -1.57 -16.83 16.33
C TYR A 154 -0.34 -16.01 16.04
N THR A 155 0.50 -16.45 15.11
CA THR A 155 1.67 -15.70 14.66
C THR A 155 1.32 -14.99 13.35
N PRO A 156 1.47 -13.66 13.26
CA PRO A 156 1.23 -12.94 12.01
C PRO A 156 2.34 -13.18 10.98
N GLU A 157 1.97 -13.12 9.71
CA GLU A 157 2.89 -12.93 8.58
C GLU A 157 2.93 -11.44 8.17
N SER A 158 3.68 -11.13 7.11
CA SER A 158 3.72 -9.78 6.54
C SER A 158 2.39 -9.40 5.87
N PHE A 159 2.11 -8.10 5.86
CA PHE A 159 1.00 -7.50 5.13
C PHE A 159 1.16 -7.74 3.63
N VAL A 160 0.08 -8.19 3.00
CA VAL A 160 -0.01 -8.37 1.55
C VAL A 160 -1.06 -7.41 1.01
N GLU A 161 -0.60 -6.39 0.30
CA GLU A 161 -1.45 -5.42 -0.37
C GLU A 161 -2.28 -6.09 -1.49
N VAL A 162 -3.56 -5.73 -1.58
CA VAL A 162 -4.48 -6.19 -2.63
C VAL A 162 -4.64 -5.06 -3.65
N PRO A 163 -4.49 -5.33 -4.96
CA PRO A 163 -4.62 -4.30 -5.98
C PRO A 163 -5.95 -3.55 -5.88
N GLU A 164 -5.89 -2.22 -5.92
CA GLU A 164 -7.10 -1.40 -5.91
C GLU A 164 -8.03 -1.78 -7.08
N PRO A 165 -9.36 -1.72 -6.89
CA PRO A 165 -10.32 -2.02 -7.94
C PRO A 165 -10.09 -1.24 -9.25
N GLY A 166 -9.55 -0.02 -9.17
CA GLY A 166 -9.18 0.80 -10.32
C GLY A 166 -8.08 0.17 -11.19
N THR A 167 -7.06 -0.42 -10.56
CA THR A 167 -5.96 -1.12 -11.24
C THR A 167 -6.46 -2.36 -11.97
N LEU A 168 -7.34 -3.13 -11.34
CA LEU A 168 -7.99 -4.28 -11.97
C LEU A 168 -8.87 -3.84 -13.16
N GLY A 169 -9.59 -2.72 -13.02
CA GLY A 169 -10.36 -2.11 -14.10
C GLY A 169 -9.49 -1.67 -15.28
N LEU A 170 -8.33 -1.06 -15.01
CA LEU A 170 -7.38 -0.63 -16.04
C LEU A 170 -6.76 -1.83 -16.78
N ILE A 171 -6.35 -2.88 -16.06
CA ILE A 171 -5.84 -4.11 -16.66
C ILE A 171 -6.93 -4.75 -17.54
N GLY A 172 -8.15 -4.85 -17.02
CA GLY A 172 -9.29 -5.41 -17.75
C GLY A 172 -9.61 -4.63 -19.02
N THR A 173 -9.66 -3.29 -18.95
CA THR A 173 -9.89 -2.44 -20.12
C THR A 173 -8.74 -2.49 -21.13
N GLY A 174 -7.49 -2.56 -20.67
CA GLY A 174 -6.31 -2.74 -21.51
C GLY A 174 -6.35 -4.05 -22.33
N LEU A 175 -6.66 -5.17 -21.67
CA LEU A 175 -6.81 -6.48 -22.32
C LEU A 175 -7.95 -6.48 -23.36
N LEU A 176 -9.09 -5.86 -23.04
CA LEU A 176 -10.21 -5.71 -23.97
C LEU A 176 -9.84 -4.87 -25.21
N GLY A 177 -9.05 -3.81 -25.02
CA GLY A 177 -8.52 -2.99 -26.12
C GLY A 177 -7.61 -3.78 -27.07
N VAL A 178 -6.72 -4.62 -26.52
CA VAL A 178 -5.85 -5.51 -27.31
C VAL A 178 -6.68 -6.52 -28.10
N ALA A 179 -7.64 -7.19 -27.45
CA ALA A 179 -8.52 -8.16 -28.12
C ALA A 179 -9.34 -7.52 -29.26
N ALA A 180 -9.88 -6.32 -29.06
CA ALA A 180 -10.61 -5.59 -30.09
C ALA A 180 -9.73 -5.20 -31.29
N ARG A 181 -8.46 -4.83 -31.05
CA ARG A 181 -7.48 -4.52 -32.09
C ARG A 181 -7.12 -5.76 -32.92
N VAL A 182 -6.90 -6.90 -32.29
CA VAL A 182 -6.60 -8.18 -32.96
C VAL A 182 -7.78 -8.61 -33.84
N ARG A 183 -9.01 -8.57 -33.31
CA ARG A 183 -10.24 -8.87 -34.06
C ARG A 183 -10.40 -8.00 -35.31
N ASN A 184 -10.21 -6.68 -35.18
CA ASN A 184 -10.31 -5.76 -36.32
C ASN A 184 -9.23 -6.00 -37.38
N LYS A 185 -8.05 -6.50 -36.99
CA LYS A 185 -6.97 -6.85 -37.92
C LYS A 185 -7.27 -8.15 -38.67
N LEU A 186 -7.92 -9.12 -38.03
CA LEU A 186 -8.36 -10.37 -38.64
C LEU A 186 -9.53 -10.16 -39.62
N LEU A 187 -10.54 -9.38 -39.23
CA LEU A 187 -11.69 -9.07 -40.08
C LEU A 187 -11.37 -8.17 -41.29
N ARG A 188 -10.20 -7.50 -41.31
CA ARG A 188 -9.73 -6.73 -42.48
C ARG A 188 -8.92 -7.56 -43.48
N LYS A 189 -8.55 -8.80 -43.13
CA LYS A 189 -7.79 -9.71 -43.99
C LYS A 189 -8.66 -10.73 -44.74
N THR A 190 -9.95 -10.80 -44.42
CA THR A 190 -11.02 -11.52 -45.13
C THR A 190 -11.84 -10.53 -45.93
#